data_AF-A0A1V4ZTU4-F1
#
_entry.id   AF-A0A1V4ZTU4-F1
#
_cell.length_a   1.000
_cell.length_b   1.000
_cell.length_c   1.000
_cell.angle_alpha   90.00
_cell.angle_beta   90.00
_cell.angle_gamma   90.00
#
_symmetry.space_group_name_H-M   'P 1'
#
loop_
_entity.id
_entity.type
_entity.pdbx_description
1 polymer ?
#
loop_
_entity_poly.entity_id
_entity_poly.type
_entity_poly.pdbx_seq_one_letter_code
_entity_poly.pdbx_strand_id
1 'polypeptide(L)'
;MWRHCSTSQEILQGIHMDIHYVYIAGAFGVFSNFENAIRFGIIPNFPNTEFRPIGNGSLSGANAALVSSDYMNIAEKAARMMVYIDLLVDTDFIEEYSAALKIFGKPELFSQRPAVEITLSSK
;
A
#
# COMPACT_ATOMS: atom_id res chain seq x y z
N MET A 1 22.72 10.11 16.88
CA MET A 1 22.93 8.70 17.26
C MET A 1 21.66 7.92 16.92
N TRP A 2 21.41 7.74 15.62
CA TRP A 2 20.26 7.02 15.03
C TRP A 2 20.77 6.19 13.83
N ARG A 3 21.95 5.58 13.97
CA ARG A 3 22.63 4.84 12.89
C ARG A 3 22.23 3.36 12.80
N HIS A 4 21.17 2.97 13.52
CA HIS A 4 20.65 1.60 13.58
C HIS A 4 19.12 1.61 13.63
N CYS A 5 18.50 2.51 12.86
CA CYS A 5 17.04 2.55 12.72
C CYS A 5 16.63 1.35 11.86
N SER A 6 16.10 0.32 12.52
CA SER A 6 15.00 -0.52 12.06
C SER A 6 14.78 -0.57 10.56
N THR A 7 15.22 -1.68 9.97
CA THR A 7 14.87 -2.24 8.68
C THR A 7 13.43 -1.87 8.28
N SER A 8 13.19 -1.51 7.01
CA SER A 8 11.84 -1.26 6.47
C SER A 8 10.84 -2.38 6.78
N GLN A 9 11.31 -3.60 7.02
CA GLN A 9 10.52 -4.71 7.55
C GLN A 9 9.91 -4.47 8.94
N GLU A 10 10.57 -3.86 9.92
CA GLU A 10 9.99 -3.63 11.26
C GLU A 10 8.86 -2.61 11.22
N ILE A 11 9.03 -1.54 10.42
CA ILE A 11 7.98 -0.55 10.17
C ILE A 11 6.79 -1.25 9.50
N LEU A 12 7.01 -2.05 8.46
CA LEU A 12 5.93 -2.73 7.73
C LEU A 12 5.26 -3.87 8.53
N GLN A 13 6.00 -4.59 9.38
CA GLN A 13 5.47 -5.70 10.18
C GLN A 13 4.62 -5.20 11.37
N GLY A 14 5.02 -4.12 12.05
CA GLY A 14 4.20 -3.50 13.09
C GLY A 14 2.89 -2.93 12.55
N ILE A 15 2.91 -2.44 11.31
CA ILE A 15 1.74 -1.86 10.63
C ILE A 15 0.70 -2.92 10.24
N HIS A 16 1.10 -4.17 9.99
CA HIS A 16 0.23 -5.19 9.40
C HIS A 16 -1.02 -5.54 10.24
N MET A 17 -0.95 -5.42 11.57
CA MET A 17 -2.05 -5.76 12.48
C MET A 17 -2.87 -4.56 12.96
N ASP A 18 -2.32 -3.35 12.87
CA ASP A 18 -2.89 -2.13 13.46
C ASP A 18 -3.56 -1.21 12.42
N ILE A 19 -3.57 -1.59 11.13
CA ILE A 19 -4.32 -0.84 10.13
C ILE A 19 -5.81 -1.19 10.24
N HIS A 20 -6.63 -0.15 10.41
CA HIS A 20 -8.09 -0.25 10.37
C HIS A 20 -8.70 0.27 9.06
N TYR A 21 -8.04 1.24 8.41
CA TYR A 21 -8.56 1.89 7.22
C TYR A 21 -7.48 2.06 6.16
N VAL A 22 -7.77 1.63 4.94
CA VAL A 22 -6.91 1.88 3.77
C VAL A 22 -7.70 2.68 2.75
N TYR A 23 -7.28 3.93 2.54
CA TYR A 23 -7.90 4.81 1.56
C TYR A 23 -7.19 4.68 0.21
N ILE A 24 -7.92 4.34 -0.84
CA ILE A 24 -7.37 4.08 -2.18
C ILE A 24 -7.77 5.21 -3.13
N ALA A 25 -6.77 5.99 -3.52
CA ALA A 25 -6.91 7.07 -4.50
C ALA A 25 -6.50 6.61 -5.91
N GLY A 26 -6.98 7.33 -6.91
CA GLY A 26 -6.70 7.08 -8.32
C GLY A 26 -7.76 6.21 -9.00
N ALA A 27 -7.62 6.06 -10.32
CA ALA A 27 -8.58 5.33 -11.16
C ALA A 27 -8.71 3.84 -10.76
N PHE A 28 -7.70 3.29 -10.09
CA PHE A 28 -7.72 1.94 -9.56
C PHE A 28 -8.82 1.72 -8.52
N GLY A 29 -9.16 2.72 -7.69
CA GLY A 29 -10.17 2.55 -6.63
C GLY A 29 -11.61 2.35 -7.13
N VAL A 30 -11.93 2.77 -8.36
CA VAL A 30 -13.32 2.79 -8.86
C VAL A 30 -13.79 1.43 -9.39
N PHE A 31 -12.86 0.55 -9.81
CA PHE A 31 -13.18 -0.71 -10.48
C PHE A 31 -12.45 -1.93 -9.90
N SER A 32 -11.66 -1.76 -8.85
CA SER A 32 -10.87 -2.87 -8.31
C SER A 32 -11.71 -3.74 -7.38
N ASN A 33 -11.87 -5.00 -7.78
CA ASN A 33 -12.21 -6.06 -6.85
C ASN A 33 -11.01 -6.27 -5.91
N PHE A 34 -11.07 -5.70 -4.69
CA PHE A 34 -9.97 -5.75 -3.72
C PHE A 34 -9.59 -7.17 -3.33
N GLU A 35 -10.56 -8.08 -3.27
CA GLU A 35 -10.31 -9.51 -3.03
C GLU A 35 -9.38 -10.09 -4.11
N ASN A 36 -9.59 -9.73 -5.38
CA ASN A 36 -8.68 -10.14 -6.45
C ASN A 36 -7.31 -9.48 -6.35
N ALA A 37 -7.25 -8.19 -6.00
CA ALA A 37 -5.97 -7.48 -5.82
C ALA A 37 -5.12 -8.13 -4.71
N ILE A 38 -5.76 -8.56 -3.62
CA ILE A 38 -5.11 -9.33 -2.55
C ILE A 38 -4.66 -10.70 -3.07
N ARG A 39 -5.55 -11.43 -3.76
CA ARG A 39 -5.22 -12.76 -4.33
C ARG A 39 -4.06 -12.74 -5.31
N PHE A 40 -3.93 -11.69 -6.13
CA PHE A 40 -2.83 -11.59 -7.11
C PHE A 40 -1.53 -11.07 -6.49
N GLY A 41 -1.51 -10.69 -5.22
CA GLY A 41 -0.33 -10.16 -4.54
C GLY A 41 -0.07 -8.67 -4.80
N ILE A 42 -1.08 -7.92 -5.26
CA ILE A 42 -0.97 -6.46 -5.53
C ILE A 42 -1.09 -5.67 -4.22
N ILE A 43 -1.96 -6.11 -3.31
CA ILE A 43 -2.20 -5.46 -2.02
C ILE A 43 -2.06 -6.53 -0.92
N PRO A 44 -1.28 -6.31 0.14
CA PRO A 44 -1.15 -7.25 1.25
C PRO A 44 -2.49 -7.50 1.95
N ASN A 45 -2.64 -8.69 2.54
CA ASN A 45 -3.86 -9.07 3.23
C ASN A 45 -3.91 -8.46 4.64
N PHE A 46 -4.69 -7.40 4.83
CA PHE A 46 -4.93 -6.83 6.15
C PHE A 46 -6.25 -7.35 6.74
N PRO A 47 -6.22 -8.26 7.75
CA PRO A 47 -7.41 -8.96 8.21
C PRO A 47 -8.45 -8.08 8.92
N ASN A 48 -8.03 -6.95 9.49
CA ASN A 48 -8.89 -6.04 10.28
C ASN A 48 -9.13 -4.68 9.58
N THR A 49 -8.87 -4.62 8.28
CA THR A 49 -8.90 -3.36 7.51
C THR A 49 -10.15 -3.22 6.66
N GLU A 50 -10.73 -2.02 6.67
CA GLU A 50 -11.72 -1.60 5.70
C GLU A 50 -11.06 -0.79 4.56
N PHE A 51 -11.21 -1.28 3.32
CA PHE A 51 -10.73 -0.59 2.13
C PHE A 51 -11.77 0.44 1.64
N ARG A 52 -11.33 1.69 1.48
CA ARG A 52 -12.18 2.83 1.12
C ARG A 52 -11.68 3.53 -0.13
N PRO A 53 -12.27 3.28 -1.31
CA PRO A 53 -11.90 4.04 -2.50
C PRO A 53 -12.38 5.49 -2.36
N ILE A 54 -11.50 6.44 -2.68
CA ILE A 54 -11.80 7.88 -2.61
C ILE A 54 -11.80 8.57 -3.99
N GLY A 55 -11.60 7.80 -5.06
CA GLY A 55 -11.51 8.33 -6.41
C GLY A 55 -10.26 9.20 -6.62
N ASN A 56 -10.37 10.29 -7.38
CA ASN A 56 -9.24 11.18 -7.64
C ASN A 56 -8.98 12.13 -6.46
N GLY A 57 -8.25 11.65 -5.46
CA GLY A 57 -7.87 12.43 -4.29
C GLY A 57 -7.10 13.72 -4.60
N SER A 58 -6.32 13.74 -5.69
CA SER A 58 -5.59 14.95 -6.11
C SER A 58 -6.55 16.06 -6.56
N LEU A 59 -7.50 15.74 -7.44
CA LEU A 59 -8.49 16.72 -7.92
C LEU A 59 -9.44 17.15 -6.80
N SER A 60 -9.96 16.20 -6.02
CA SER A 60 -10.84 16.50 -4.89
C SER A 60 -10.16 17.36 -3.84
N GLY A 61 -8.89 17.07 -3.51
CA GLY A 61 -8.09 17.85 -2.57
C GLY A 61 -7.78 19.26 -3.09
N ALA A 62 -7.41 19.39 -4.36
CA ALA A 62 -7.18 20.69 -4.98
C ALA A 62 -8.44 21.56 -4.98
N ASN A 63 -9.59 20.98 -5.32
CA ASN A 63 -10.87 21.69 -5.28
C ASN A 63 -11.23 22.14 -3.84
N ALA A 64 -11.04 21.28 -2.84
CA ALA A 64 -11.31 21.61 -1.45
C ALA A 64 -10.42 22.76 -0.93
N ALA A 65 -9.12 22.72 -1.25
CA ALA A 65 -8.18 23.78 -0.88
C ALA A 65 -8.44 25.10 -1.62
N LEU A 66 -8.91 25.04 -2.88
CA LEU A 66 -9.21 26.22 -3.69
C LEU A 66 -10.35 27.06 -3.11
N VAL A 67 -11.36 26.42 -2.51
CA VAL A 67 -12.58 27.09 -2.02
C VAL A 67 -12.59 27.33 -0.51
N SER A 68 -11.55 26.91 0.22
CA SER A 68 -11.50 27.01 1.69
C SER A 68 -10.08 27.14 2.23
N SER A 69 -9.84 28.22 2.98
CA SER A 69 -8.60 28.45 3.73
C SER A 69 -8.34 27.37 4.79
N ASP A 70 -9.39 26.80 5.37
CA ASP A 70 -9.25 25.76 6.39
C ASP A 70 -8.71 24.46 5.79
N TYR A 71 -9.25 24.05 4.63
CA TYR A 71 -8.72 22.90 3.91
C TYR A 71 -7.31 23.13 3.36
N MET A 72 -6.99 24.36 2.96
CA MET A 72 -5.61 24.73 2.61
C MET A 72 -4.66 24.54 3.81
N ASN A 73 -5.04 25.01 5.00
CA ASN A 73 -4.25 24.85 6.22
C ASN A 73 -4.07 23.37 6.61
N ILE A 74 -5.10 22.54 6.42
CA ILE A 74 -5.01 21.08 6.63
C ILE A 74 -3.99 20.46 5.66
N ALA A 75 -4.06 20.81 4.38
CA ALA A 75 -3.14 20.30 3.37
C ALA A 75 -1.68 20.67 3.68
N GLU A 76 -1.43 21.93 4.09
CA GLU A 76 -0.10 22.36 4.50
C GLU A 76 0.40 21.62 5.76
N LYS A 77 -0.47 21.42 6.75
CA LYS A 77 -0.10 20.68 7.96
C LYS A 77 0.24 19.23 7.63
N ALA A 78 -0.54 18.59 6.78
CA ALA A 78 -0.26 17.24 6.30
C ALA A 78 1.10 17.18 5.59
N ALA A 79 1.38 18.12 4.68
CA ALA A 79 2.66 18.19 3.98
C ALA A 79 3.85 18.35 4.95
N ARG A 80 3.71 19.15 6.02
CA ARG A 80 4.75 19.30 7.05
C ARG A 80 4.96 18.07 7.93
N MET A 81 3.97 17.19 8.03
CA MET A 81 4.05 15.95 8.82
C MET A 81 4.55 14.75 8.00
N MET A 82 4.59 14.85 6.67
CA MET A 82 5.05 13.77 5.80
C MET A 82 6.56 13.60 5.89
N VAL A 83 7.00 12.34 5.96
CA VAL A 83 8.41 11.95 5.90
C VAL A 83 8.65 11.27 4.55
N TYR A 84 9.67 11.73 3.83
CA TYR A 84 10.13 11.07 2.62
C TYR A 84 11.07 9.93 2.99
N ILE A 85 10.79 8.74 2.48
CA ILE A 85 11.63 7.54 2.62
C ILE A 85 12.19 7.23 1.23
N ASP A 86 13.51 7.25 1.09
CA ASP A 86 14.19 6.90 -0.16
C ASP A 86 14.38 5.39 -0.23
N LEU A 87 13.61 4.74 -1.10
CA LEU A 87 13.62 3.28 -1.25
C LEU A 87 14.75 2.78 -2.15
N LEU A 88 15.41 3.64 -2.94
CA LEU A 88 16.47 3.21 -3.85
C LEU A 88 17.79 2.91 -3.13
N VAL A 89 17.98 3.47 -1.94
CA VAL A 89 19.16 3.24 -1.11
C VAL A 89 18.95 2.13 -0.07
N ASP A 90 17.74 1.58 -0.02
CA ASP A 90 17.37 0.51 0.90
C ASP A 90 17.57 -0.85 0.22
N THR A 91 18.59 -1.58 0.67
CA THR A 91 18.91 -2.91 0.14
C THR A 91 17.77 -3.90 0.40
N ASP A 92 17.05 -3.78 1.52
CA ASP A 92 15.96 -4.68 1.87
C ASP A 92 14.76 -4.47 0.93
N PHE A 93 14.53 -3.22 0.51
CA PHE A 93 13.50 -2.91 -0.48
C PHE A 93 13.74 -3.60 -1.82
N ILE A 94 14.99 -3.67 -2.29
CA ILE A 94 15.33 -4.35 -3.55
C ILE A 94 15.00 -5.86 -3.49
N GLU A 95 15.24 -6.49 -2.34
CA GLU A 95 14.87 -7.88 -2.12
C GLU A 95 13.35 -8.08 -2.11
N GLU A 96 12.62 -7.21 -1.40
CA GLU A 96 11.14 -7.26 -1.37
C GLU A 96 10.53 -6.99 -2.74
N TYR A 97 11.03 -6.01 -3.47
CA TYR A 97 10.59 -5.68 -4.83
C TYR A 97 10.80 -6.87 -5.78
N SER A 98 11.98 -7.50 -5.72
CA SER A 98 12.29 -8.69 -6.52
C SER A 98 11.37 -9.87 -6.17
N ALA A 99 11.00 -10.01 -4.90
CA ALA A 99 10.04 -11.02 -4.46
C ALA A 99 8.62 -10.73 -4.96
N ALA A 100 8.21 -9.45 -4.99
CA ALA A 100 6.89 -9.01 -5.46
C ALA A 100 6.67 -9.20 -6.97
N LEU A 101 7.73 -9.38 -7.77
CA LEU A 101 7.60 -9.73 -9.19
C LEU A 101 7.02 -11.14 -9.43
N LYS A 102 7.03 -12.00 -8.40
CA LYS A 102 6.40 -13.32 -8.47
C LYS A 102 4.90 -13.17 -8.17
N ILE A 103 4.06 -13.70 -9.05
CA ILE A 103 2.62 -13.77 -8.79
C ILE A 103 2.41 -14.55 -7.48
N PHE A 104 1.55 -13.98 -6.61
CA PHE A 104 1.27 -14.39 -5.22
C PHE A 104 2.26 -13.90 -4.14
N GLY A 105 3.37 -13.25 -4.51
CA GLY A 105 4.28 -12.62 -3.54
C GLY A 105 4.86 -13.58 -2.49
N LYS A 106 5.31 -13.02 -1.36
CA LYS A 106 5.82 -13.78 -0.21
C LYS A 106 4.66 -14.40 0.61
N PRO A 107 4.66 -15.72 0.89
CA PRO A 107 3.56 -16.39 1.58
C PRO A 107 3.17 -15.78 2.94
N GLU A 108 4.14 -15.20 3.64
CA GLU A 108 3.97 -14.60 4.96
C GLU A 108 3.07 -13.35 4.93
N LEU A 109 2.97 -12.68 3.78
CA LEU A 109 2.17 -11.45 3.58
C LEU A 109 0.85 -11.71 2.84
N PHE A 110 0.73 -12.86 2.16
CA PHE A 110 -0.40 -13.21 1.30
C PHE A 110 -0.92 -14.61 1.65
N SER A 111 -1.52 -14.73 2.84
CA SER A 111 -2.00 -16.00 3.41
C SER A 111 -3.14 -16.68 2.64
N GLN A 112 -3.86 -15.93 1.79
CA GLN A 112 -4.97 -16.45 0.99
C GLN A 112 -4.50 -16.88 -0.41
N ARG A 113 -3.76 -17.99 -0.45
CA ARG A 113 -3.41 -18.63 -1.73
C ARG A 113 -4.62 -19.40 -2.24
N PRO A 114 -5.12 -19.15 -3.47
CA PRO A 114 -6.06 -20.09 -4.06
C PRO A 114 -5.31 -21.42 -4.28
N ALA A 115 -5.98 -22.54 -4.00
CA ALA A 115 -5.54 -23.88 -4.42
C ALA A 115 -5.70 -24.00 -5.94
N VAL A 116 -5.00 -23.17 -6.70
CA VAL A 116 -4.89 -23.32 -8.14
C VAL A 116 -3.56 -24.05 -8.34
N GLU A 117 -3.64 -25.38 -8.44
CA GLU A 117 -2.66 -26.10 -9.23
C GLU A 117 -2.66 -25.42 -10.60
N ILE A 118 -1.63 -24.62 -10.87
CA ILE A 118 -1.31 -24.26 -12.23
C ILE A 118 -0.86 -25.59 -12.83
N THR A 119 -1.81 -26.36 -13.38
CA THR A 119 -1.49 -27.39 -14.35
C THR A 119 -0.83 -26.63 -15.49
N LEU A 120 0.50 -26.52 -15.43
CA LEU A 120 1.31 -26.17 -16.57
C LEU A 120 1.00 -27.26 -17.59
N SER A 121 0.02 -26.99 -18.46
CA SER A 121 -0.23 -27.82 -19.62
C SER A 121 1.07 -27.77 -20.42
N SER A 122 1.88 -28.80 -20.25
CA SER A 122 2.96 -29.13 -21.14
C SER A 122 2.40 -29.14 -22.56
N LYS A 123 2.93 -28.26 -23.39
CA LYS A 123 3.01 -28.45 -24.83
C LYS A 123 4.46 -28.30 -25.22
#